data_AF-A0A526YGV7-F1
#
_entry.id   AF-A0A526YGV7-F1
#
_cell.length_a   1.000
_cell.length_b   1.000
_cell.length_c   1.000
_cell.angle_alpha   90.00
_cell.angle_beta   90.00
_cell.angle_gamma   90.00
#
_symmetry.space_group_name_H-M   'P 1'
#
loop_
_entity.id
_entity.type
_entity.pdbx_description
1 polymer ?
#
loop_
_entity_poly.entity_id
_entity_poly.type
_entity_poly.pdbx_seq_one_letter_code
_entity_poly.pdbx_strand_id
1 'polypeptide(L)'
;LRKDGVAIMFVTHRLEEASAICDRMTVLRDGRLAGHLDRDGGPIKLPKIIEKMVGRAASELYARPTLRDVAGDVRLSVRGLRTVRDPQAPHAIVLEGIDLDLKAGEILGVAGLVGSGRT
;
A
#
# COMPACT_ATOMS: atom_id res chain seq x y z
N LEU A 1 -0.30 -5.29 32.57
CA LEU A 1 -1.63 -5.40 31.92
C LEU A 1 -2.05 -6.87 31.76
N ARG A 2 -1.49 -7.64 30.82
CA ARG A 2 -1.82 -9.08 30.62
C ARG A 2 -1.63 -9.94 31.89
N LYS A 3 -0.56 -9.71 32.66
CA LYS A 3 -0.31 -10.40 33.94
C LYS A 3 -1.29 -10.03 35.06
N ASP A 4 -1.99 -8.91 34.91
CA ASP A 4 -2.86 -8.32 35.94
C ASP A 4 -4.35 -8.63 35.66
N GLY A 5 -4.63 -9.55 34.72
CA GLY A 5 -5.98 -9.95 34.32
C GLY A 5 -6.74 -8.91 33.48
N VAL A 6 -6.13 -7.77 33.14
CA VAL A 6 -6.79 -6.67 32.42
C VAL A 6 -6.86 -6.96 30.92
N ALA A 7 -8.08 -7.01 30.39
CA ALA A 7 -8.34 -7.08 28.95
C ALA A 7 -8.17 -5.69 28.29
N ILE A 8 -7.58 -5.66 27.10
CA ILE A 8 -7.40 -4.44 26.30
C ILE A 8 -7.91 -4.71 24.89
N MET A 9 -8.77 -3.82 24.40
CA MET A 9 -9.18 -3.80 23.00
C MET A 9 -8.31 -2.79 22.25
N PHE A 10 -7.63 -3.24 21.19
CA PHE A 10 -6.76 -2.40 20.36
C PHE A 10 -7.25 -2.45 18.92
N VAL A 11 -7.41 -1.27 18.30
CA VAL A 11 -7.90 -1.11 16.92
C VAL A 11 -6.83 -0.33 16.16
N THR A 12 -6.25 -0.94 15.14
CA THR A 12 -5.20 -0.33 14.32
C THR A 12 -5.21 -0.88 12.90
N HIS A 13 -4.69 -0.10 11.96
CA HIS A 13 -4.33 -0.55 10.61
C HIS A 13 -2.85 -0.94 10.50
N ARG A 14 -2.04 -0.73 11.56
CA ARG A 14 -0.61 -1.07 11.61
C ARG A 14 -0.46 -2.56 11.96
N LEU A 15 -0.46 -3.40 10.94
CA LEU A 15 -0.55 -4.87 11.10
C LEU A 15 0.65 -5.47 11.86
N GLU A 16 1.85 -4.92 11.69
CA GLU A 16 3.08 -5.38 12.34
C GLU A 16 3.02 -5.18 13.86
N GLU A 17 2.54 -4.01 14.29
CA GLU A 17 2.35 -3.66 15.69
C GLU A 17 1.27 -4.57 16.32
N ALA A 18 0.13 -4.74 15.64
CA ALA A 18 -0.93 -5.65 16.07
C ALA A 18 -0.40 -7.10 16.21
N SER A 19 0.36 -7.59 15.22
CA SER A 19 0.97 -8.92 15.24
C SER A 19 1.89 -9.12 16.45
N ALA A 20 2.68 -8.10 16.78
CA ALA A 20 3.62 -8.13 17.88
C ALA A 20 2.96 -8.12 19.27
N ILE A 21 1.85 -7.39 19.46
CA ILE A 21 1.25 -7.16 20.80
C ILE A 21 -0.05 -7.91 21.10
N CYS A 22 -0.87 -8.26 20.10
CA CYS A 22 -2.18 -8.89 20.35
C CYS A 22 -2.05 -10.40 20.61
N ASP A 23 -2.72 -10.90 21.66
CA ASP A 23 -2.90 -12.34 21.88
C ASP A 23 -3.87 -12.96 20.86
N ARG A 24 -4.88 -12.19 20.46
CA ARG A 24 -6.00 -12.58 19.59
C ARG A 24 -6.40 -11.40 18.73
N MET A 25 -6.90 -11.65 17.52
CA MET A 25 -7.48 -10.65 16.63
C MET A 25 -8.85 -11.12 16.12
N THR A 26 -9.74 -10.15 15.94
CA THR A 26 -10.98 -10.30 15.20
C THR A 26 -10.91 -9.39 13.99
N VAL A 27 -11.03 -9.95 12.78
CA VAL A 27 -10.96 -9.18 11.54
C VAL A 27 -12.37 -8.91 11.05
N LEU A 28 -12.67 -7.64 10.79
CA LEU A 28 -13.90 -7.22 10.11
C LEU A 28 -13.58 -6.87 8.65
N ARG A 29 -14.47 -7.25 7.74
CA ARG A 29 -14.44 -6.89 6.32
C ARG A 29 -15.87 -6.58 5.87
N ASP A 30 -16.07 -5.46 5.18
CA ASP A 30 -17.38 -5.01 4.68
C ASP A 30 -18.48 -4.98 5.77
N GLY A 31 -18.11 -4.58 6.99
CA GLY A 31 -18.99 -4.56 8.16
C GLY A 31 -19.35 -5.94 8.74
N ARG A 32 -18.76 -7.03 8.23
CA ARG A 32 -19.01 -8.41 8.66
C ARG A 32 -17.77 -9.04 9.29
N LEU A 33 -17.98 -10.05 10.12
CA LEU A 33 -16.90 -10.86 10.68
C LEU A 33 -16.22 -11.69 9.58
N ALA A 34 -14.95 -11.39 9.29
CA ALA A 34 -14.12 -12.14 8.34
C ALA A 34 -13.34 -13.30 9.01
N GLY A 35 -13.22 -13.26 10.34
CA GLY A 35 -12.75 -14.38 11.16
C GLY A 35 -11.91 -13.93 12.37
N HIS A 36 -11.38 -14.93 13.07
CA HIS A 36 -10.48 -14.75 14.21
C HIS A 36 -9.08 -15.29 13.90
N LEU A 37 -8.08 -14.79 14.62
CA LEU A 37 -6.68 -15.24 14.57
C LEU A 37 -6.11 -15.23 15.99
N ASP A 38 -5.42 -16.31 16.36
CA ASP A 38 -4.79 -16.46 17.68
C ASP A 38 -3.27 -16.59 17.55
N ARG A 39 -2.56 -16.27 18.64
CA ARG A 39 -1.09 -16.22 18.68
C ARG A 39 -0.39 -17.60 18.55
N ASP A 40 -1.01 -18.71 18.94
CA ASP A 40 -0.45 -20.07 18.73
C ASP A 40 1.10 -20.21 18.85
N GLY A 41 1.65 -19.77 19.99
CA GLY A 41 3.09 -19.82 20.27
C GLY A 41 3.99 -18.72 19.68
N GLY A 42 3.52 -17.82 18.81
CA GLY A 42 4.35 -16.75 18.23
C GLY A 42 3.57 -15.61 17.55
N PRO A 43 4.18 -14.51 17.08
CA PRO A 43 3.45 -13.39 16.49
C PRO A 43 2.49 -13.81 15.36
N ILE A 44 1.27 -13.24 15.33
CA ILE A 44 0.23 -13.61 14.35
C ILE A 44 0.73 -13.25 12.95
N LYS A 45 0.96 -14.25 12.10
CA LYS A 45 1.62 -14.08 10.80
C LYS A 45 0.88 -13.08 9.90
N LEU A 46 1.56 -12.00 9.51
CA LEU A 46 1.03 -10.91 8.68
C LEU A 46 0.21 -11.37 7.45
N PRO A 47 0.66 -12.38 6.66
CA PRO A 47 -0.10 -12.86 5.51
C PRO A 47 -1.50 -13.37 5.86
N LYS A 48 -1.69 -14.02 7.03
CA LYS A 48 -3.01 -14.49 7.49
C LYS A 48 -3.93 -13.33 7.84
N ILE A 49 -3.39 -12.23 8.38
CA ILE A 49 -4.16 -11.02 8.69
C ILE A 49 -4.63 -10.37 7.39
N ILE A 50 -3.73 -10.21 6.42
CA ILE A 50 -4.02 -9.65 5.09
C ILE A 50 -5.07 -10.49 4.35
N GLU A 51 -4.91 -11.82 4.35
CA GLU A 51 -5.87 -12.74 3.72
C GLU A 51 -7.29 -12.58 4.30
N LYS A 52 -7.42 -12.45 5.63
CA LYS A 52 -8.72 -12.18 6.27
C LYS A 52 -9.28 -10.81 5.89
N MET A 53 -8.44 -9.77 5.88
CA MET A 53 -8.84 -8.40 5.56
C MET A 53 -9.27 -8.22 4.10
N VAL A 54 -8.67 -8.94 3.15
CA VAL A 54 -8.91 -8.74 1.71
C VAL A 54 -9.73 -9.88 1.08
N GLY A 55 -9.85 -11.04 1.72
CA GLY A 55 -10.71 -12.15 1.28
C GLY A 55 -10.14 -13.03 0.17
N ARG A 56 -8.83 -12.92 -0.09
CA ARG A 56 -8.06 -13.68 -1.09
C ARG A 56 -6.65 -13.93 -0.56
N ALA A 57 -5.98 -14.98 -1.04
CA ALA A 57 -4.65 -15.32 -0.54
C ALA A 57 -3.67 -14.16 -0.77
N ALA A 58 -2.74 -13.94 0.17
CA ALA A 58 -1.72 -12.89 0.01
C ALA A 58 -0.90 -13.07 -1.28
N SER A 59 -0.69 -14.32 -1.72
CA SER A 59 -0.08 -14.66 -3.01
C SER A 59 -0.85 -14.15 -4.23
N GLU A 60 -2.18 -13.99 -4.15
CA GLU A 60 -2.99 -13.42 -5.25
C GLU A 60 -2.89 -11.89 -5.32
N LEU A 61 -2.53 -11.23 -4.21
CA LEU A 61 -2.24 -9.79 -4.20
C LEU A 61 -0.85 -9.47 -4.79
N TYR A 62 0.08 -10.42 -4.67
CA TYR A 62 1.42 -10.34 -5.28
C TYR A 62 1.55 -11.08 -6.60
N ALA A 63 0.51 -11.80 -7.03
CA ALA A 63 0.42 -12.37 -8.36
C ALA A 63 0.43 -11.21 -9.35
N ARG A 64 1.52 -11.06 -10.11
CA ARG A 64 1.54 -10.15 -11.24
C ARG A 64 0.34 -10.49 -12.13
N PRO A 65 -0.54 -9.53 -12.44
CA PRO A 65 -1.50 -9.73 -13.52
C PRO A 65 -0.71 -10.22 -14.74
N THR A 66 -1.22 -11.24 -15.44
CA THR A 66 -0.70 -11.56 -16.76
C THR A 66 -0.83 -10.28 -17.58
N LEU A 67 0.32 -9.68 -17.93
CA LEU A 67 0.35 -8.43 -18.66
C LEU A 67 -0.44 -8.67 -19.95
N ARG A 68 -1.49 -7.87 -20.18
CA ARG A 68 -2.20 -7.91 -21.45
C ARG A 68 -1.23 -7.31 -22.46
N ASP A 69 -0.62 -8.16 -23.29
CA ASP A 69 0.56 -7.87 -24.12
C ASP A 69 0.36 -6.81 -25.23
N VAL A 70 -0.76 -6.08 -25.24
CA VAL A 70 -0.95 -4.91 -26.11
C VAL A 70 -1.59 -3.78 -25.30
N ALA A 71 -0.75 -2.90 -24.76
CA ALA A 71 -1.18 -1.56 -24.39
C ALA A 71 -1.60 -0.84 -25.69
N GLY A 72 -2.86 -0.42 -25.77
CA GLY A 72 -3.45 0.10 -27.00
C GLY A 72 -2.97 1.51 -27.36
N ASP A 73 -3.77 2.24 -28.15
CA ASP A 73 -3.42 3.60 -28.56
C ASP A 73 -3.10 4.52 -27.39
N VAL A 74 -2.21 5.48 -27.60
CA VAL A 74 -1.91 6.53 -26.62
C VAL A 74 -3.19 7.30 -26.31
N ARG A 75 -3.60 7.30 -25.03
CA ARG A 75 -4.80 7.97 -24.52
C ARG A 75 -4.49 9.29 -23.84
N LEU A 76 -3.28 9.47 -23.35
CA LEU A 76 -2.76 10.70 -22.79
C LEU A 76 -1.31 10.87 -23.26
N SER A 77 -0.98 12.07 -23.72
CA SER A 77 0.36 12.47 -24.13
C SER A 77 0.71 13.78 -23.46
N VAL A 78 1.69 13.75 -22.57
CA VAL A 78 2.32 14.90 -21.93
C VAL A 78 3.59 15.20 -22.70
N ARG A 79 3.75 16.45 -23.11
CA ARG A 79 5.03 17.01 -23.53
C ARG A 79 5.28 18.25 -22.68
N GLY A 80 6.39 18.30 -21.92
CA GLY A 80 6.76 19.52 -21.16
C GLY A 80 6.54 19.61 -19.62
N LEU A 81 7.02 18.67 -18.78
CA LEU A 81 7.38 18.68 -17.32
C LEU A 81 8.86 18.28 -16.82
N ARG A 82 9.98 19.03 -17.08
CA ARG A 82 11.38 18.97 -16.54
C ARG A 82 11.61 19.74 -15.23
N THR A 83 11.98 21.04 -15.16
CA THR A 83 12.09 21.80 -13.88
C THR A 83 12.21 23.35 -13.91
N VAL A 84 11.68 24.05 -12.87
CA VAL A 84 12.01 25.45 -12.48
C VAL A 84 12.91 25.52 -11.22
N ARG A 85 13.55 26.68 -11.02
CA ARG A 85 14.18 27.07 -9.74
C ARG A 85 13.25 27.97 -8.95
N ASP A 86 13.10 27.68 -7.66
CA ASP A 86 12.50 28.59 -6.69
C ASP A 86 13.61 29.44 -6.01
N PRO A 87 13.60 30.78 -6.10
CA PRO A 87 14.56 31.64 -5.41
C PRO A 87 14.40 31.69 -3.88
N GLN A 88 13.21 31.37 -3.37
CA GLN A 88 12.88 31.33 -1.93
C GLN A 88 13.06 29.92 -1.34
N ALA A 89 12.84 28.87 -2.16
CA ALA A 89 13.22 27.50 -1.87
C ALA A 89 14.34 27.00 -2.81
N PRO A 90 15.58 27.57 -2.74
CA PRO A 90 16.69 27.20 -3.62
C PRO A 90 17.16 25.74 -3.47
N HIS A 91 16.57 24.98 -2.54
CA HIS A 91 16.81 23.58 -2.26
C HIS A 91 15.73 22.64 -2.82
N ALA A 92 14.64 23.17 -3.39
CA ALA A 92 13.56 22.37 -3.98
C ALA A 92 13.81 22.09 -5.47
N ILE A 93 13.53 20.84 -5.90
CA ILE A 93 13.47 20.45 -7.31
C ILE A 93 11.99 20.44 -7.71
N VAL A 94 11.60 21.34 -8.61
CA VAL A 94 10.21 21.60 -9.01
C VAL A 94 10.06 21.27 -10.49
N LEU A 95 9.15 20.38 -10.93
CA LEU A 95 9.09 19.88 -12.33
C LEU A 95 8.35 20.82 -13.36
N GLU A 96 8.84 20.97 -14.63
CA GLU A 96 8.35 21.83 -15.78
C GLU A 96 9.21 21.70 -17.13
N GLY A 97 8.71 21.20 -18.30
CA GLY A 97 9.48 20.91 -19.57
C GLY A 97 10.09 19.50 -20.07
N ILE A 98 9.53 18.28 -19.82
CA ILE A 98 9.84 16.86 -20.26
C ILE A 98 8.57 15.90 -20.30
N ASP A 99 8.62 14.66 -20.80
CA ASP A 99 7.47 14.03 -21.50
C ASP A 99 6.96 12.67 -20.95
N LEU A 100 5.68 12.32 -21.18
CA LEU A 100 5.04 11.04 -20.79
C LEU A 100 3.90 10.64 -21.73
N ASP A 101 3.85 9.39 -22.20
CA ASP A 101 2.65 8.82 -22.84
C ASP A 101 2.03 7.74 -21.95
N LEU A 102 0.70 7.68 -21.91
CA LEU A 102 -0.10 6.66 -21.23
C LEU A 102 -1.10 6.05 -22.23
N LYS A 103 -1.06 4.73 -22.37
CA LYS A 103 -1.82 3.96 -23.37
C LYS A 103 -3.12 3.36 -22.85
N ALA A 104 -3.99 2.95 -23.77
CA ALA A 104 -5.23 2.27 -23.42
C ALA A 104 -4.95 0.94 -22.68
N GLY A 105 -5.44 0.83 -21.44
CA GLY A 105 -5.26 -0.35 -20.59
C GLY A 105 -3.93 -0.40 -19.82
N GLU A 106 -3.07 0.62 -19.96
CA GLU A 106 -1.83 0.73 -19.21
C GLU A 106 -2.08 1.22 -17.77
N ILE A 107 -1.32 0.69 -16.81
CA ILE A 107 -1.27 1.19 -15.43
C ILE A 107 0.15 1.73 -15.19
N LEU A 108 0.29 3.05 -15.28
CA LEU A 108 1.55 3.74 -15.02
C LEU A 108 1.66 4.09 -13.53
N GLY A 109 2.81 3.76 -12.91
CA GLY A 109 3.13 4.14 -11.53
C GLY A 109 4.34 5.08 -11.47
N VAL A 110 4.17 6.28 -10.89
CA VAL A 110 5.28 7.20 -10.60
C VAL A 110 5.79 6.93 -9.17
N ALA A 111 6.92 6.24 -9.08
CA ALA A 111 7.57 5.88 -7.82
C ALA A 111 8.86 6.70 -7.58
N GLY A 112 9.28 6.81 -6.33
CA GLY A 112 10.36 7.68 -5.89
C GLY A 112 10.35 7.94 -4.39
N LEU A 113 11.46 8.42 -3.85
CA LEU A 113 11.61 8.69 -2.41
C LEU A 113 10.89 9.99 -2.00
N VAL A 114 10.75 10.23 -0.70
CA VAL A 114 10.24 11.52 -0.18
C VAL A 114 11.22 12.63 -0.58
N GLY A 115 10.71 13.69 -1.21
CA GLY A 115 11.53 14.80 -1.72
C GLY A 115 12.21 14.55 -3.08
N SER A 116 12.00 13.41 -3.74
CA SER A 116 12.67 13.10 -5.02
C SER A 116 12.03 13.73 -6.26
N GLY A 117 11.20 14.77 -6.10
CA GLY A 117 10.31 15.26 -7.17
C GLY A 117 9.19 14.27 -7.57
N ARG A 118 9.02 13.14 -6.86
CA ARG A 118 7.80 12.29 -6.97
C ARG A 118 6.56 13.06 -6.51
N THR A 119 6.76 13.95 -5.55
CA THR A 119 5.76 14.74 -4.83
C THR A 119 6.12 16.20 -5.01
#